data_AF-A0A1U7USZ1-F1
#
_entry.id   AF-A0A1U7USZ1-F1
#
_cell.length_a   1.000
_cell.length_b   1.000
_cell.length_c   1.000
_cell.angle_alpha   90.00
_cell.angle_beta   90.00
_cell.angle_gamma   90.00
#
_symmetry.space_group_name_H-M   'P 1'
#
loop_
_entity.id
_entity.type
_entity.pdbx_description
1 polymer ?
#
loop_
_entity_poly.entity_id
_entity_poly.type
_entity_poly.pdbx_seq_one_letter_code
_entity_poly.pdbx_strand_id
1 'polypeptide(L)'
;MEEENDTELLQRFRRDRRILLNFILSGSLIKKVVMPPGAVSLDDVDLDQVSVDFVLNCARKGGLLELSEAIRDYHDSTLFPHMSNAGSTDEFFLATNPELSGSPPRRLPPLVPVATPLPNLATLSTSESVDTEPFEEPSSLSKSMSLNSTQQQELTVDDIEDFDDFDDLDEVDNRRYSRRVLNDASDLVLGLPSFATGVGDDDLRETAYEILLAAAGASGGLIVPSKDKKKEKKSILMRKLGRSKSENVMTQSQHLSGLVSLLETMRVQMEISEAMDVRTRLGLLNAMVGKVGKRMDTILIPLELLCCISRTEFSDKKSYIKWQKRQLNMLEEGLINYPAVGFGESGRKANELRVLLAKIEESESFPPPAAELQRTECLKSLREIANPLAERPARGDLTGEVCHWADGYHLNVKLYEKLLLSVFDVLDEGKLTEEVEEILELLKSTWRILGITETIHYTCYAWVLFRQFVITGEQRILQYVIEQLKKIPLKEQRGPQERMHLKSLHSRVEIEKGFQELTFLQSFLLPISKWADKQLGDYHLSYAEGSAMMESTVAVAMLVRRLLLEEPETAMEYATISDTEQIEFYVTSSIKNAFTRVNCFLLEKETILGC
;
A
#
# COMPACT_ATOMS: atom_id res chain seq x y z
N MET A 1 11.07 4.12 -2.76
CA MET A 1 11.47 2.69 -2.86
C MET A 1 10.76 1.89 -1.76
N GLU A 2 9.50 1.53 -2.01
CA GLU A 2 8.71 0.67 -1.14
C GLU A 2 9.00 -0.79 -1.52
N GLU A 3 9.22 -1.63 -0.51
CA GLU A 3 9.43 -3.06 -0.63
C GLU A 3 8.20 -3.69 -1.30
N GLU A 4 8.30 -3.87 -2.61
CA GLU A 4 7.39 -4.65 -3.43
C GLU A 4 7.33 -6.04 -2.79
N ASN A 5 6.15 -6.45 -2.30
CA ASN A 5 5.96 -7.67 -1.52
C ASN A 5 6.57 -8.86 -2.26
N ASP A 6 7.75 -9.33 -1.82
CA ASP A 6 8.59 -10.30 -2.54
C ASP A 6 7.80 -11.54 -3.00
N THR A 7 6.77 -11.90 -2.23
CA THR A 7 5.89 -13.04 -2.54
C THR A 7 4.98 -12.80 -3.75
N GLU A 8 4.55 -11.57 -3.98
CA GLU A 8 3.71 -11.18 -5.11
C GLU A 8 4.52 -11.00 -6.39
N LEU A 9 5.71 -10.39 -6.28
CA LEU A 9 6.71 -10.37 -7.34
C LEU A 9 7.06 -11.79 -7.79
N LEU A 10 7.36 -12.70 -6.85
CA LEU A 10 7.68 -14.09 -7.16
C LEU A 10 6.51 -14.82 -7.83
N GLN A 11 5.26 -14.57 -7.41
CA GLN A 11 4.09 -15.16 -8.07
C GLN A 11 3.87 -14.60 -9.48
N ARG A 12 4.10 -13.30 -9.68
CA ARG A 12 4.04 -12.66 -10.99
C ARG A 12 5.12 -13.20 -11.92
N PHE A 13 6.37 -13.29 -11.46
CA PHE A 13 7.47 -13.89 -12.22
C PHE A 13 7.21 -15.36 -12.55
N ARG A 14 6.65 -16.15 -11.62
CA ARG A 14 6.25 -17.54 -11.89
C ARG A 14 5.18 -17.62 -12.98
N ARG A 15 4.15 -16.76 -12.90
CA ARG A 15 3.07 -16.72 -13.89
C ARG A 15 3.60 -16.30 -15.26
N ASP A 16 4.40 -15.24 -15.33
CA ASP A 16 4.95 -14.73 -16.57
C ASP A 16 5.91 -15.73 -17.21
N ARG A 17 6.71 -16.44 -16.40
CA ARG A 17 7.55 -17.56 -16.85
C ARG A 17 6.73 -18.71 -17.44
N ARG A 18 5.65 -19.13 -16.79
CA ARG A 18 4.76 -20.19 -17.32
C ARG A 18 4.10 -19.77 -18.63
N ILE A 19 3.70 -18.50 -18.74
CA ILE A 19 3.11 -17.95 -19.98
C ILE A 19 4.16 -17.96 -21.10
N LEU A 20 5.39 -17.54 -20.82
CA LEU A 20 6.49 -17.54 -21.78
C LEU A 20 6.82 -18.95 -22.26
N LEU A 21 6.98 -19.91 -21.33
CA LEU A 21 7.26 -21.31 -21.67
C LEU A 21 6.11 -21.91 -22.50
N ASN A 22 4.86 -21.69 -22.10
CA ASN A 22 3.71 -22.14 -22.90
C ASN A 22 3.70 -21.53 -24.30
N PHE A 23 4.02 -20.24 -24.44
CA PHE A 23 4.09 -19.57 -25.74
C PHE A 23 5.18 -20.17 -26.63
N ILE A 24 6.39 -20.40 -26.10
CA ILE A 24 7.51 -20.97 -26.85
C ILE A 24 7.21 -22.43 -27.26
N LEU A 25 6.65 -23.22 -26.34
CA LEU A 25 6.32 -24.64 -26.58
C LEU A 25 5.12 -24.82 -27.52
N SER A 26 4.21 -23.84 -27.57
CA SER A 26 3.07 -23.81 -28.49
C SER A 26 3.41 -23.17 -29.84
N GLY A 27 4.54 -22.47 -29.94
CA GLY A 27 5.00 -21.79 -31.15
C GLY A 27 5.71 -22.72 -32.14
N SER A 28 5.89 -22.26 -33.38
CA SER A 28 6.61 -23.02 -34.42
C SER A 28 8.14 -22.92 -34.33
N LEU A 29 8.66 -22.37 -33.23
CA LEU A 29 10.10 -22.15 -33.01
C LEU A 29 10.85 -23.45 -32.71
N ILE A 30 10.13 -24.48 -32.25
CA ILE A 30 10.69 -25.79 -31.93
C ILE A 30 10.11 -26.82 -32.89
N LYS A 31 10.97 -27.60 -33.56
CA LYS A 31 10.53 -28.56 -34.58
C LYS A 31 9.70 -29.71 -34.01
N LYS A 32 10.04 -30.17 -32.81
CA LYS A 32 9.37 -31.27 -32.11
C LYS A 32 9.69 -31.22 -30.62
N VAL A 33 8.67 -31.40 -29.79
CA VAL A 33 8.78 -31.50 -28.33
C VAL A 33 8.60 -32.97 -27.94
N VAL A 34 9.53 -33.53 -27.17
CA VAL A 34 9.46 -34.88 -26.62
C VAL A 34 9.05 -34.79 -25.16
N MET A 35 7.93 -35.44 -24.83
CA MET A 35 7.35 -35.45 -23.50
C MET A 35 8.14 -36.37 -22.55
N PRO A 36 8.19 -36.06 -21.25
CA PRO A 36 8.76 -36.97 -20.26
C PRO A 36 7.99 -38.30 -20.17
N PRO A 37 8.64 -39.39 -19.72
CA PRO A 37 7.96 -40.66 -19.49
C PRO A 37 6.77 -40.48 -18.54
N GLY A 38 5.56 -40.79 -19.01
CA GLY A 38 4.32 -40.67 -18.23
C GLY A 38 3.48 -39.43 -18.52
N ALA A 39 4.00 -38.44 -19.25
CA ALA A 39 3.23 -37.28 -19.71
C ALA A 39 2.64 -37.53 -21.11
N VAL A 40 1.35 -37.26 -21.29
CA VAL A 40 0.64 -37.43 -22.58
C VAL A 40 0.45 -36.08 -23.27
N SER A 41 0.43 -34.99 -22.51
CA SER A 41 0.27 -33.61 -22.96
C SER A 41 1.13 -32.65 -22.14
N LEU A 42 1.31 -31.42 -22.65
CA LEU A 42 2.02 -30.35 -21.93
C LEU A 42 1.38 -30.00 -20.59
N ASP A 43 0.08 -30.25 -20.42
CA ASP A 43 -0.64 -30.05 -19.15
C ASP A 43 -0.21 -31.05 -18.05
N ASP A 44 0.41 -32.17 -18.43
CA ASP A 44 0.94 -33.17 -17.50
C ASP A 44 2.36 -32.83 -17.00
N VAL A 45 2.93 -31.70 -17.45
CA VAL A 45 4.31 -31.29 -17.13
C VAL A 45 4.28 -30.04 -16.25
N ASP A 46 4.95 -30.11 -15.09
CA ASP A 46 5.16 -28.94 -14.24
C ASP A 46 6.20 -28.00 -14.86
N LEU A 47 5.72 -26.98 -15.58
CA LEU A 47 6.56 -25.96 -16.24
C LEU A 47 7.43 -25.18 -15.25
N ASP A 48 7.12 -25.19 -13.95
CA ASP A 48 7.99 -24.55 -12.96
C ASP A 48 9.33 -25.28 -12.81
N GLN A 49 9.39 -26.56 -13.17
CA GLN A 49 10.59 -27.38 -13.09
C GLN A 49 11.33 -27.51 -14.43
N VAL A 50 11.02 -26.67 -15.42
CA VAL A 50 11.62 -26.73 -16.76
C VAL A 50 12.63 -25.59 -16.95
N SER A 51 13.88 -25.90 -17.31
CA SER A 51 14.92 -24.89 -17.58
C SER A 51 14.54 -24.00 -18.76
N VAL A 52 14.44 -22.69 -18.51
CA VAL A 52 14.09 -21.70 -19.55
C VAL A 52 15.25 -21.53 -20.51
N ASP A 53 16.48 -21.49 -20.00
CA ASP A 53 17.70 -21.33 -20.81
C ASP A 53 17.90 -22.52 -21.75
N PHE A 54 17.61 -23.73 -21.29
CA PHE A 54 17.64 -24.92 -22.13
C PHE A 54 16.62 -24.82 -23.28
N VAL A 55 15.37 -24.46 -22.96
CA VAL A 55 14.30 -24.29 -23.95
C VAL A 55 14.63 -23.20 -24.98
N LEU A 56 15.17 -22.06 -24.53
CA LEU A 56 15.59 -20.95 -25.40
C LEU A 56 16.78 -21.34 -26.30
N ASN A 57 17.76 -22.08 -25.77
CA ASN A 57 18.86 -22.59 -26.57
C ASN A 57 18.40 -23.61 -27.62
N CYS A 58 17.43 -24.47 -27.28
CA CYS A 58 16.81 -25.38 -28.24
C CYS A 58 16.02 -24.63 -29.32
N ALA A 59 15.28 -23.59 -28.95
CA ALA A 59 14.55 -22.73 -29.89
C ALA A 59 15.52 -21.99 -30.83
N ARG A 60 16.63 -21.43 -30.30
CA ARG A 60 17.68 -20.77 -31.10
C ARG A 60 18.35 -21.72 -32.08
N LYS A 61 18.60 -22.97 -31.66
CA LYS A 61 19.21 -24.01 -32.50
C LYS A 61 18.21 -24.67 -33.47
N GLY A 62 16.90 -24.36 -33.36
CA GLY A 62 15.85 -24.95 -34.19
C GLY A 62 15.78 -26.49 -34.09
N GLY A 63 16.11 -27.03 -32.92
CA GLY A 63 16.33 -28.45 -32.67
C GLY A 63 15.11 -29.19 -32.09
N LEU A 64 15.32 -30.47 -31.78
CA LEU A 64 14.43 -31.27 -30.94
C LEU A 64 14.53 -30.77 -29.49
N LEU A 65 13.40 -30.56 -28.81
CA LEU A 65 13.37 -30.27 -27.38
C LEU A 65 12.94 -31.51 -26.61
N GLU A 66 13.82 -32.06 -25.77
CA GLU A 66 13.46 -33.10 -24.80
C GLU A 66 13.17 -32.47 -23.44
N LEU A 67 11.89 -32.50 -23.02
CA LEU A 67 11.48 -31.88 -21.75
C LEU A 67 12.11 -32.57 -20.53
N SER A 68 12.42 -33.87 -20.62
CA SER A 68 13.15 -34.58 -19.57
C SER A 68 14.56 -34.02 -19.33
N GLU A 69 15.24 -33.58 -20.39
CA GLU A 69 16.55 -32.97 -20.28
C GLU A 69 16.46 -31.53 -19.75
N ALA A 70 15.45 -30.78 -20.19
CA ALA A 70 15.18 -29.44 -19.66
C ALA A 70 14.83 -29.44 -18.16
N ILE A 71 14.15 -30.48 -17.67
CA ILE A 71 13.86 -30.65 -16.24
C ILE A 71 15.12 -31.03 -15.47
N ARG A 72 15.93 -31.93 -16.01
CA ARG A 72 17.21 -32.30 -15.40
C ARG A 72 18.14 -31.09 -15.30
N ASP A 73 18.29 -30.32 -16.37
CA ASP A 73 19.10 -29.10 -16.42
C ASP A 73 18.65 -28.07 -15.37
N TYR A 74 17.34 -27.92 -15.15
CA TYR A 74 16.80 -27.04 -14.10
C TYR A 74 17.24 -27.45 -12.69
N HIS A 75 17.25 -28.75 -12.39
CA HIS A 75 17.68 -29.25 -11.08
C HIS A 75 19.21 -29.25 -10.93
N ASP A 76 19.95 -29.47 -12.02
CA ASP A 76 21.41 -29.40 -12.04
C ASP A 76 21.92 -27.96 -11.90
N SER A 77 21.19 -26.96 -12.45
CA SER A 77 21.57 -25.55 -12.40
C SER A 77 21.23 -24.85 -11.07
N THR A 78 20.35 -25.43 -10.25
CA THR A 78 19.78 -24.75 -9.07
C THR A 78 20.59 -24.92 -7.78
N LEU A 79 21.80 -25.51 -7.82
CA LEU A 79 22.71 -25.66 -6.66
C LEU A 79 22.04 -26.28 -5.41
N PHE A 80 20.94 -27.03 -5.57
CA PHE A 80 20.34 -27.74 -4.45
C PHE A 80 21.30 -28.83 -3.97
N PRO A 81 21.44 -29.06 -2.65
CA PRO A 81 22.33 -30.08 -2.14
C PRO A 81 21.93 -31.46 -2.67
N HIS A 82 22.91 -32.22 -3.17
CA HIS A 82 22.69 -33.56 -3.68
C HIS A 82 22.04 -34.44 -2.61
N MET A 83 20.82 -34.91 -2.89
CA MET A 83 20.15 -35.91 -2.06
C MET A 83 20.68 -37.30 -2.41
N SER A 84 21.39 -37.92 -1.47
CA SER A 84 21.71 -39.35 -1.55
C SER A 84 20.53 -40.14 -0.95
N ASN A 85 19.73 -40.79 -1.80
CA ASN A 85 18.64 -41.68 -1.35
C ASN A 85 19.17 -43.06 -0.95
N ALA A 86 20.21 -43.13 -0.11
CA ALA A 86 20.90 -44.36 0.25
C ALA A 86 20.73 -44.79 1.73
N GLY A 87 19.90 -44.11 2.54
CA GLY A 87 19.70 -44.45 3.96
C GLY A 87 18.34 -44.06 4.51
N SER A 88 17.96 -44.63 5.67
CA SER A 88 16.63 -44.45 6.31
C SER A 88 16.44 -43.12 7.06
N THR A 89 17.32 -42.14 6.81
CA THR A 89 17.29 -40.81 7.41
C THR A 89 17.77 -39.81 6.37
N ASP A 90 16.96 -38.79 6.09
CA ASP A 90 17.30 -37.71 5.16
C ASP A 90 18.50 -36.91 5.70
N GLU A 91 19.67 -37.12 5.10
CA GLU A 91 20.89 -36.36 5.40
C GLU A 91 20.98 -35.14 4.47
N PHE A 92 21.00 -33.94 5.06
CA PHE A 92 21.15 -32.67 4.34
C PHE A 92 22.58 -32.14 4.54
N PHE A 93 23.30 -31.91 3.45
CA PHE A 93 24.60 -31.22 3.48
C PHE A 93 24.39 -29.73 3.19
N LEU A 94 24.72 -28.86 4.15
CA LEU A 94 24.73 -27.42 3.94
C LEU A 94 26.07 -27.01 3.31
N ALA A 95 26.02 -26.41 2.13
CA ALA A 95 27.19 -25.78 1.52
C ALA A 95 27.46 -24.45 2.24
N THR A 96 28.32 -24.44 3.24
CA THR A 96 28.77 -23.21 3.89
C THR A 96 29.96 -22.62 3.13
N ASN A 97 29.85 -21.35 2.75
CA ASN A 97 30.93 -20.58 2.15
C ASN A 97 32.05 -20.40 3.21
N PRO A 98 33.25 -20.98 3.02
CA PRO A 98 34.26 -21.08 4.09
C PRO A 98 34.81 -19.74 4.57
N GLU A 99 34.66 -18.68 3.76
CA GLU A 99 35.12 -17.32 4.09
C GLU A 99 34.13 -16.53 4.98
N LEU A 100 32.88 -16.98 5.10
CA LEU A 100 31.83 -16.32 5.88
C LEU A 100 31.54 -17.01 7.23
N SER A 101 32.06 -18.21 7.45
CA SER A 101 31.97 -18.87 8.76
C SER A 101 33.12 -18.40 9.65
N GLY A 102 32.79 -17.55 10.61
CA GLY A 102 33.69 -17.16 11.68
C GLY A 102 34.22 -18.37 12.47
N SER A 103 35.23 -18.15 13.30
CA SER A 103 35.87 -19.24 14.06
C SER A 103 34.86 -19.96 14.97
N PRO A 104 34.91 -21.29 15.07
CA PRO A 104 33.96 -22.03 15.90
C PRO A 104 34.01 -21.59 17.37
N PRO A 105 32.88 -21.64 18.10
CA PRO A 105 32.81 -21.20 19.49
C PRO A 105 33.82 -21.95 20.36
N ARG A 106 34.69 -21.24 21.10
CA ARG A 106 35.69 -21.84 22.00
C ARG A 106 35.10 -22.36 23.32
N ARG A 107 33.77 -22.36 23.48
CA ARG A 107 33.10 -22.86 24.69
C ARG A 107 32.66 -24.30 24.48
N LEU A 108 32.98 -25.15 25.44
CA LEU A 108 32.43 -26.51 25.53
C LEU A 108 30.89 -26.45 25.56
N PRO A 109 30.18 -27.31 24.82
CA PRO A 109 28.73 -27.41 24.89
C PRO A 109 28.28 -27.71 26.33
N PRO A 110 27.16 -27.15 26.82
CA PRO A 110 26.62 -27.51 28.13
C PRO A 110 26.27 -29.00 28.17
N LEU A 111 26.68 -29.68 29.25
CA LEU A 111 26.29 -31.08 29.48
C LEU A 111 24.78 -31.17 29.73
N VAL A 112 24.10 -32.01 28.96
CA VAL A 112 22.66 -32.28 29.09
C VAL A 112 22.41 -33.01 30.43
N PRO A 113 21.51 -32.52 31.31
CA PRO A 113 21.20 -33.19 32.56
C PRO A 113 20.44 -34.51 32.30
N VAL A 114 21.02 -35.63 32.75
CA VAL A 114 20.32 -36.92 32.82
C VAL A 114 19.28 -36.85 33.94
N ALA A 115 18.01 -37.05 33.58
CA ALA A 115 16.91 -37.10 34.53
C ALA A 115 17.05 -38.31 35.47
N THR A 116 17.00 -38.09 36.78
CA THR A 116 16.60 -39.11 37.77
C THR A 116 15.98 -38.45 39.01
N PRO A 117 15.07 -39.16 39.72
CA PRO A 117 13.97 -38.54 40.45
C PRO A 117 14.29 -38.12 41.91
N LEU A 118 13.52 -37.14 42.39
CA LEU A 118 13.56 -36.53 43.73
C LEU A 118 13.39 -37.52 44.89
N PRO A 119 14.01 -37.20 46.05
CA PRO A 119 13.20 -37.08 47.27
C PRO A 119 13.59 -35.93 48.23
N ASN A 120 12.54 -35.26 48.72
CA ASN A 120 12.24 -34.72 50.05
C ASN A 120 13.27 -34.02 50.99
N LEU A 121 12.81 -32.83 51.40
CA LEU A 121 12.83 -32.16 52.73
C LEU A 121 14.03 -31.30 53.21
N ALA A 122 13.66 -30.02 53.42
CA ALA A 122 13.82 -29.21 54.63
C ALA A 122 14.99 -28.21 54.79
N THR A 123 14.55 -26.97 55.10
CA THR A 123 15.06 -25.99 56.09
C THR A 123 16.18 -24.98 55.76
N LEU A 124 15.76 -23.70 55.86
CA LEU A 124 16.33 -22.58 56.63
C LEU A 124 17.50 -21.72 56.07
N SER A 125 17.20 -20.41 55.98
CA SER A 125 17.97 -19.28 56.57
C SER A 125 18.96 -18.45 55.74
N THR A 126 18.53 -17.21 55.44
CA THR A 126 19.11 -15.87 55.76
C THR A 126 20.56 -15.44 55.43
N SER A 127 20.62 -14.18 54.94
CA SER A 127 21.50 -13.03 55.24
C SER A 127 22.87 -12.81 54.55
N GLU A 128 22.91 -11.71 53.77
CA GLU A 128 23.79 -10.51 53.75
C GLU A 128 25.35 -10.53 53.80
N SER A 129 25.89 -9.58 52.99
CA SER A 129 27.08 -8.71 53.16
C SER A 129 28.50 -9.30 52.97
N VAL A 130 29.61 -8.61 52.68
CA VAL A 130 30.08 -7.39 51.96
C VAL A 130 31.63 -7.40 52.11
N ASP A 131 32.38 -6.86 51.13
CA ASP A 131 33.80 -6.42 51.11
C ASP A 131 34.99 -7.39 51.32
N THR A 132 36.02 -7.33 50.45
CA THR A 132 37.27 -6.52 50.61
C THR A 132 38.40 -7.02 49.65
N GLU A 133 39.05 -6.07 48.97
CA GLU A 133 40.36 -6.07 48.25
C GLU A 133 41.57 -6.45 49.20
N PRO A 134 42.89 -6.53 48.83
CA PRO A 134 43.54 -5.72 47.77
C PRO A 134 44.90 -6.14 47.09
N PHE A 135 45.35 -5.28 46.15
CA PHE A 135 46.72 -4.84 45.76
C PHE A 135 47.73 -5.81 45.07
N GLU A 136 48.21 -5.46 43.85
CA GLU A 136 49.49 -4.75 43.58
C GLU A 136 49.73 -4.47 42.06
N GLU A 137 50.27 -3.28 41.77
CA GLU A 137 50.81 -2.74 40.49
C GLU A 137 52.29 -3.19 40.26
N PRO A 138 53.15 -2.71 39.30
CA PRO A 138 53.00 -1.64 38.29
C PRO A 138 53.62 -1.86 36.88
N SER A 139 53.43 -0.81 36.05
CA SER A 139 54.36 -0.22 35.06
C SER A 139 54.27 -0.71 33.60
N SER A 140 54.49 0.11 32.56
CA SER A 140 54.35 1.55 32.30
C SER A 140 54.72 1.77 30.81
N LEU A 141 54.09 2.75 30.15
CA LEU A 141 54.61 3.59 29.04
C LEU A 141 54.99 2.89 27.70
N SER A 142 54.76 3.41 26.49
CA SER A 142 54.42 4.75 25.98
C SER A 142 54.30 4.71 24.44
N LYS A 143 53.46 5.60 23.86
CA LYS A 143 53.64 6.50 22.67
C LYS A 143 54.43 5.98 21.43
N SER A 144 54.16 6.32 20.16
CA SER A 144 53.23 7.22 19.45
C SER A 144 53.59 7.24 17.95
N MET A 145 52.60 7.53 17.09
CA MET A 145 52.65 8.37 15.86
C MET A 145 53.47 8.01 14.59
N SER A 146 52.70 7.87 13.48
CA SER A 146 52.79 8.51 12.13
C SER A 146 54.07 8.50 11.27
N LEU A 147 53.94 8.15 9.96
CA LEU A 147 53.96 9.04 8.77
C LEU A 147 54.05 8.25 7.44
N ASN A 148 53.59 8.90 6.36
CA ASN A 148 53.45 8.46 4.94
C ASN A 148 54.72 7.95 4.24
N SER A 149 54.57 7.15 3.16
CA SER A 149 55.24 7.36 1.86
C SER A 149 54.71 6.44 0.74
N THR A 150 54.59 7.01 -0.45
CA THR A 150 54.22 6.48 -1.78
C THR A 150 55.37 5.72 -2.46
N GLN A 151 55.08 4.71 -3.28
CA GLN A 151 55.82 4.38 -4.52
C GLN A 151 55.00 3.49 -5.47
N GLN A 152 55.01 3.87 -6.76
CA GLN A 152 54.39 3.23 -7.93
C GLN A 152 55.24 2.05 -8.48
N GLN A 153 54.70 1.36 -9.50
CA GLN A 153 55.33 0.58 -10.61
C GLN A 153 54.78 -0.87 -10.63
N GLU A 154 54.29 -1.51 -11.70
CA GLU A 154 54.19 -1.26 -13.15
C GLU A 154 53.16 -2.25 -13.74
N LEU A 155 52.62 -1.92 -14.93
CA LEU A 155 51.74 -2.74 -15.76
C LEU A 155 52.51 -3.87 -16.47
N THR A 156 51.84 -4.98 -16.77
CA THR A 156 52.13 -5.78 -17.98
C THR A 156 50.81 -6.22 -18.63
N VAL A 157 50.77 -6.04 -19.95
CA VAL A 157 49.73 -6.37 -20.93
C VAL A 157 50.37 -7.37 -21.89
N ASP A 158 49.67 -8.46 -22.19
CA ASP A 158 49.81 -9.37 -23.35
C ASP A 158 48.45 -10.13 -23.40
N ASP A 159 47.78 -10.44 -24.50
CA ASP A 159 47.79 -9.99 -25.88
C ASP A 159 46.45 -10.48 -26.50
N ILE A 160 45.69 -9.52 -27.07
CA ILE A 160 45.08 -9.46 -28.42
C ILE A 160 44.14 -10.60 -28.94
N GLU A 161 43.20 -10.11 -29.76
CA GLU A 161 42.47 -10.72 -30.89
C GLU A 161 41.11 -11.32 -30.53
N ASP A 162 40.01 -11.03 -31.21
CA ASP A 162 39.60 -10.13 -32.29
C ASP A 162 38.09 -10.42 -32.39
N PHE A 163 37.24 -9.47 -32.75
CA PHE A 163 36.19 -9.68 -33.76
C PHE A 163 35.40 -8.39 -33.97
N ASP A 164 35.48 -7.97 -35.23
CA ASP A 164 34.87 -6.83 -35.87
C ASP A 164 33.33 -6.77 -35.79
N ASP A 165 32.87 -5.52 -35.89
CA ASP A 165 31.68 -4.91 -36.51
C ASP A 165 30.66 -5.78 -37.30
N PHE A 166 29.52 -5.15 -37.63
CA PHE A 166 28.32 -5.59 -38.37
C PHE A 166 27.17 -6.08 -37.43
N ASP A 167 25.99 -5.48 -37.35
CA ASP A 167 25.30 -4.50 -38.20
C ASP A 167 24.30 -3.72 -37.34
N ASP A 168 24.33 -2.39 -37.46
CA ASP A 168 23.14 -1.55 -37.36
C ASP A 168 22.12 -2.07 -38.39
N LEU A 169 20.88 -2.32 -37.97
CA LEU A 169 19.62 -2.19 -38.72
C LEU A 169 18.53 -3.00 -38.00
N ASP A 170 17.69 -2.31 -37.22
CA ASP A 170 16.22 -2.49 -37.18
C ASP A 170 15.62 -1.66 -36.02
N GLU A 171 15.80 -0.34 -36.08
CA GLU A 171 15.12 0.62 -35.19
C GLU A 171 13.88 1.21 -35.88
N VAL A 172 12.98 0.37 -36.42
CA VAL A 172 11.67 0.82 -36.91
C VAL A 172 10.63 -0.29 -36.75
N ASP A 173 10.05 -0.48 -35.54
CA ASP A 173 8.59 -0.71 -35.37
C ASP A 173 8.05 -0.97 -33.94
N ASN A 174 8.82 -0.78 -32.87
CA ASN A 174 8.29 -0.97 -31.50
C ASN A 174 7.62 0.27 -30.89
N ARG A 175 6.76 0.94 -31.67
CA ARG A 175 6.00 2.13 -31.22
C ARG A 175 4.56 1.85 -30.80
N ARG A 176 4.23 0.64 -30.35
CA ARG A 176 2.93 0.33 -29.72
C ARG A 176 3.16 -0.44 -28.42
N TYR A 177 2.80 0.21 -27.31
CA TYR A 177 2.93 -0.21 -25.91
C TYR A 177 4.29 0.05 -25.25
N SER A 178 4.72 1.32 -25.24
CA SER A 178 5.63 1.79 -24.19
C SER A 178 4.84 1.85 -22.88
N ARG A 179 5.10 0.90 -21.97
CA ARG A 179 4.76 1.08 -20.55
C ARG A 179 5.50 2.33 -20.09
N ARG A 180 4.78 3.41 -19.81
CA ARG A 180 5.36 4.64 -19.27
C ARG A 180 6.18 4.27 -18.02
N VAL A 181 7.42 4.70 -17.96
CA VAL A 181 8.22 4.60 -16.74
C VAL A 181 7.57 5.54 -15.73
N LEU A 182 7.00 4.98 -14.66
CA LEU A 182 6.43 5.76 -13.57
C LEU A 182 7.55 6.43 -12.78
N ASN A 183 7.33 7.67 -12.37
CA ASN A 183 8.30 8.40 -11.56
C ASN A 183 8.23 7.94 -10.09
N ASP A 184 9.37 7.99 -9.39
CA ASP A 184 9.41 7.73 -7.96
C ASP A 184 8.73 8.88 -7.19
N ALA A 185 7.65 8.55 -6.48
CA ALA A 185 6.92 9.48 -5.62
C ALA A 185 7.23 9.26 -4.13
N SER A 186 8.33 8.56 -3.80
CA SER A 186 8.73 8.30 -2.40
C SER A 186 8.96 9.57 -1.57
N ASP A 187 9.28 10.69 -2.22
CA ASP A 187 9.43 11.99 -1.56
C ASP A 187 8.07 12.60 -1.11
N LEU A 188 6.94 12.08 -1.61
CA LEU A 188 5.58 12.51 -1.27
C LEU A 188 4.93 11.55 -0.26
N VAL A 189 5.35 11.66 1.00
CA VAL A 189 4.70 10.94 2.11
C VAL A 189 3.71 11.86 2.82
N LEU A 190 2.49 11.38 3.05
CA LEU A 190 1.50 12.08 3.88
C LEU A 190 2.03 12.25 5.31
N GLY A 191 1.81 13.41 5.90
CA GLY A 191 2.13 13.67 7.31
C GLY A 191 1.13 13.03 8.25
N LEU A 192 1.00 11.69 8.22
CA LEU A 192 0.10 10.87 9.04
C LEU A 192 0.89 9.72 9.68
N PRO A 193 0.56 9.27 10.91
CA PRO A 193 1.21 8.13 11.55
C PRO A 193 0.83 6.81 10.87
N SER A 194 1.65 5.79 11.09
CA SER A 194 1.31 4.40 10.77
C SER A 194 0.26 3.84 11.73
N PHE A 195 -0.55 2.89 11.23
CA PHE A 195 -1.56 2.18 12.01
C PHE A 195 -0.90 1.18 12.98
N ALA A 196 -1.36 1.15 14.23
CA ALA A 196 -0.75 0.31 15.27
C ALA A 196 -0.94 -1.19 15.02
N THR A 197 -2.01 -1.58 14.33
CA THR A 197 -2.33 -2.97 13.96
C THR A 197 -1.67 -3.41 12.66
N GLY A 198 -0.95 -2.51 11.97
CA GLY A 198 -0.29 -2.80 10.70
C GLY A 198 -1.25 -2.96 9.51
N VAL A 199 -2.39 -2.26 9.53
CA VAL A 199 -3.34 -2.22 8.40
C VAL A 199 -2.62 -1.86 7.11
N GLY A 200 -2.76 -2.71 6.10
CA GLY A 200 -2.20 -2.48 4.77
C GLY A 200 -3.11 -1.71 3.83
N ASP A 201 -2.56 -1.38 2.66
CA ASP A 201 -3.26 -0.65 1.60
C ASP A 201 -4.48 -1.44 1.05
N ASP A 202 -4.33 -2.76 0.89
CA ASP A 202 -5.41 -3.69 0.56
C ASP A 202 -6.55 -3.65 1.58
N ASP A 203 -6.20 -3.63 2.87
CA ASP A 203 -7.19 -3.65 3.95
C ASP A 203 -8.02 -2.36 3.94
N LEU A 204 -7.36 -1.21 3.75
CA LEU A 204 -8.04 0.08 3.60
C LEU A 204 -8.91 0.11 2.34
N ARG A 205 -8.43 -0.42 1.22
CA ARG A 205 -9.17 -0.44 -0.06
C ARG A 205 -10.43 -1.29 0.05
N GLU A 206 -10.30 -2.49 0.59
CA GLU A 206 -11.42 -3.41 0.78
C GLU A 206 -12.45 -2.85 1.78
N THR A 207 -12.01 -2.26 2.90
CA THR A 207 -12.93 -1.64 3.86
C THR A 207 -13.56 -0.34 3.35
N ALA A 208 -12.83 0.46 2.57
CA ALA A 208 -13.41 1.62 1.87
C ALA A 208 -14.56 1.19 0.94
N TYR A 209 -14.42 0.07 0.22
CA TYR A 209 -15.49 -0.49 -0.59
C TYR A 209 -16.69 -0.98 0.25
N GLU A 210 -16.45 -1.60 1.40
CA GLU A 210 -17.50 -1.98 2.35
C GLU A 210 -18.31 -0.75 2.83
N ILE A 211 -17.64 0.36 3.11
CA ILE A 211 -18.25 1.64 3.47
C ILE A 211 -19.08 2.21 2.32
N LEU A 212 -18.55 2.17 1.10
CA LEU A 212 -19.25 2.62 -0.10
C LEU A 212 -20.56 1.83 -0.31
N LEU A 213 -20.51 0.50 -0.18
CA LEU A 213 -21.69 -0.36 -0.29
C LEU A 213 -22.71 -0.06 0.82
N ALA A 214 -22.27 0.16 2.06
CA ALA A 214 -23.16 0.51 3.16
C ALA A 214 -23.85 1.86 2.93
N ALA A 215 -23.11 2.86 2.43
CA ALA A 215 -23.64 4.17 2.07
C ALA A 215 -24.66 4.08 0.92
N ALA A 216 -24.32 3.36 -0.15
CA ALA A 216 -25.24 3.14 -1.27
C ALA A 216 -26.49 2.35 -0.84
N GLY A 217 -26.35 1.40 0.09
CA GLY A 217 -27.46 0.65 0.68
C GLY A 217 -28.40 1.50 1.51
N ALA A 218 -27.89 2.52 2.21
CA ALA A 218 -28.73 3.50 2.92
C ALA A 218 -29.61 4.32 1.97
N SER A 219 -29.19 4.48 0.71
CA SER A 219 -29.98 5.09 -0.38
C SER A 219 -30.85 4.09 -1.16
N GLY A 220 -30.89 2.82 -0.74
CA GLY A 220 -31.68 1.76 -1.40
C GLY A 220 -31.04 1.16 -2.65
N GLY A 221 -29.74 1.41 -2.89
CA GLY A 221 -29.01 0.96 -4.08
C GLY A 221 -28.37 -0.42 -3.99
N LEU A 222 -28.43 -1.08 -2.83
CA LEU A 222 -27.74 -2.35 -2.61
C LEU A 222 -28.52 -3.51 -3.23
N ILE A 223 -28.16 -3.89 -4.46
CA ILE A 223 -28.73 -5.03 -5.19
C ILE A 223 -27.64 -6.10 -5.33
N VAL A 224 -27.96 -7.34 -4.94
CA VAL A 224 -27.05 -8.48 -5.09
C VAL A 224 -27.08 -8.96 -6.55
N PRO A 225 -25.93 -9.02 -7.25
CA PRO A 225 -25.88 -9.62 -8.59
C PRO A 225 -26.34 -11.08 -8.53
N SER A 226 -27.33 -11.43 -9.36
CA SER A 226 -27.75 -12.83 -9.50
C SER A 226 -26.80 -13.58 -10.41
N LYS A 227 -26.37 -14.79 -10.01
CA LYS A 227 -25.54 -15.69 -10.84
C LYS A 227 -26.23 -16.10 -12.15
N ASP A 228 -27.55 -15.92 -12.24
CA ASP A 228 -28.37 -16.25 -13.40
C ASP A 228 -28.51 -15.07 -14.37
N LYS A 229 -27.43 -14.78 -15.12
CA LYS A 229 -27.54 -14.19 -16.48
C LYS A 229 -26.21 -14.27 -17.25
N LYS A 230 -25.71 -15.51 -17.39
CA LYS A 230 -24.78 -15.88 -18.47
C LYS A 230 -25.56 -16.20 -19.75
N LYS A 231 -26.44 -15.29 -20.19
CA LYS A 231 -27.03 -15.24 -21.53
C LYS A 231 -27.61 -13.84 -21.73
N GLU A 232 -27.27 -13.23 -22.86
CA GLU A 232 -27.62 -11.87 -23.30
C GLU A 232 -26.66 -10.71 -22.99
N LYS A 233 -25.34 -10.93 -23.01
CA LYS A 233 -24.38 -9.87 -23.38
C LYS A 233 -24.26 -9.70 -24.92
N LYS A 234 -25.39 -9.62 -25.63
CA LYS A 234 -25.37 -9.40 -27.10
C LYS A 234 -26.46 -8.49 -27.68
N SER A 235 -27.20 -7.72 -26.89
CA SER A 235 -28.28 -6.89 -27.46
C SER A 235 -28.62 -5.58 -26.72
N ILE A 236 -27.69 -4.96 -26.01
CA ILE A 236 -27.87 -3.60 -25.44
C ILE A 236 -26.94 -2.60 -26.14
N LEU A 237 -26.94 -2.60 -27.48
CA LEU A 237 -26.22 -1.59 -28.26
C LEU A 237 -27.08 -0.89 -29.33
N MET A 238 -28.38 -1.18 -29.43
CA MET A 238 -29.25 -0.49 -30.41
C MET A 238 -30.65 -0.27 -29.85
N ARG A 239 -30.81 0.68 -28.91
CA ARG A 239 -32.13 1.28 -28.66
C ARG A 239 -32.05 2.68 -28.06
N LYS A 240 -31.52 3.65 -28.84
CA LYS A 240 -31.85 5.07 -28.69
C LYS A 240 -31.98 5.76 -30.05
N LEU A 241 -33.04 5.40 -30.77
CA LEU A 241 -33.75 6.34 -31.64
C LEU A 241 -35.25 6.07 -31.47
N GLY A 242 -35.94 6.96 -30.75
CA GLY A 242 -37.37 6.82 -30.50
C GLY A 242 -37.84 7.60 -29.27
N ARG A 243 -38.22 8.86 -29.48
CA ARG A 243 -39.01 9.66 -28.54
C ARG A 243 -40.37 8.99 -28.28
N SER A 244 -40.79 8.82 -27.03
CA SER A 244 -42.18 9.15 -26.62
C SER A 244 -42.29 9.35 -25.11
N LYS A 245 -43.09 10.36 -24.74
CA LYS A 245 -43.39 10.86 -23.39
C LYS A 245 -44.14 9.84 -22.53
N SER A 246 -43.65 9.58 -21.32
CA SER A 246 -44.47 9.35 -20.11
C SER A 246 -43.64 9.68 -18.86
N GLU A 247 -43.80 10.90 -18.35
CA GLU A 247 -43.18 11.39 -17.13
C GLU A 247 -43.91 10.84 -15.88
N ASN A 248 -43.14 10.49 -14.85
CA ASN A 248 -43.48 10.25 -13.43
C ASN A 248 -43.39 8.85 -12.82
N VAL A 249 -43.05 7.78 -13.55
CA VAL A 249 -42.69 6.47 -12.92
C VAL A 249 -41.29 5.97 -13.33
N MET A 250 -40.65 6.62 -14.31
CA MET A 250 -39.45 6.07 -14.96
C MET A 250 -38.12 6.53 -14.34
N THR A 251 -38.09 7.65 -13.62
CA THR A 251 -36.87 8.25 -13.04
C THR A 251 -36.23 7.39 -11.96
N GLN A 252 -37.02 6.73 -11.10
CA GLN A 252 -36.48 5.90 -10.02
C GLN A 252 -35.85 4.59 -10.55
N SER A 253 -36.44 4.00 -11.58
CA SER A 253 -35.91 2.77 -12.22
C SER A 253 -34.60 3.02 -12.98
N GLN A 254 -34.46 4.18 -13.62
CA GLN A 254 -33.24 4.56 -14.34
C GLN A 254 -32.12 4.91 -13.36
N HIS A 255 -32.43 5.60 -12.26
CA HIS A 255 -31.46 5.94 -11.22
C HIS A 255 -30.91 4.70 -10.51
N LEU A 256 -31.78 3.73 -10.16
CA LEU A 256 -31.35 2.46 -9.59
C LEU A 256 -30.50 1.64 -10.58
N SER A 257 -30.85 1.64 -11.87
CA SER A 257 -30.03 1.00 -12.91
C SER A 257 -28.67 1.66 -13.09
N GLY A 258 -28.59 3.00 -12.95
CA GLY A 258 -27.34 3.76 -13.05
C GLY A 258 -26.43 3.57 -11.84
N LEU A 259 -26.99 3.53 -10.63
CA LEU A 259 -26.23 3.28 -9.41
C LEU A 259 -25.64 1.86 -9.38
N VAL A 260 -26.38 0.86 -9.84
CA VAL A 260 -25.85 -0.52 -9.95
C VAL A 260 -24.70 -0.59 -10.94
N SER A 261 -24.79 0.07 -12.10
CA SER A 261 -23.66 0.11 -13.04
C SER A 261 -22.46 0.87 -12.46
N LEU A 262 -22.70 1.97 -11.75
CA LEU A 262 -21.64 2.75 -11.12
C LEU A 262 -20.92 1.95 -10.01
N LEU A 263 -21.67 1.20 -9.18
CA LEU A 263 -21.08 0.33 -8.17
C LEU A 263 -20.27 -0.83 -8.77
N GLU A 264 -20.62 -1.28 -9.97
CA GLU A 264 -19.82 -2.25 -10.73
C GLU A 264 -18.55 -1.60 -11.31
N THR A 265 -18.62 -0.37 -11.82
CA THR A 265 -17.43 0.42 -12.19
C THR A 265 -16.50 0.58 -10.99
N MET A 266 -17.03 1.02 -9.84
CA MET A 266 -16.28 1.16 -8.59
C MET A 266 -15.64 -0.16 -8.14
N ARG A 267 -16.35 -1.29 -8.28
CA ARG A 267 -15.80 -2.62 -7.98
C ARG A 267 -14.55 -2.90 -8.79
N VAL A 268 -14.57 -2.59 -10.08
CA VAL A 268 -13.44 -2.80 -10.99
C VAL A 268 -12.31 -1.81 -10.69
N GLN A 269 -12.62 -0.52 -10.54
CA GLN A 269 -11.60 0.51 -10.25
C GLN A 269 -10.89 0.29 -8.90
N MET A 270 -11.60 -0.27 -7.91
CA MET A 270 -11.03 -0.61 -6.60
C MET A 270 -10.50 -2.06 -6.53
N GLU A 271 -10.43 -2.76 -7.66
CA GLU A 271 -9.91 -4.13 -7.78
C GLU A 271 -10.57 -5.15 -6.84
N ILE A 272 -11.86 -4.98 -6.58
CA ILE A 272 -12.63 -5.83 -5.69
C ILE A 272 -13.11 -7.08 -6.43
N SER A 273 -12.81 -8.27 -5.90
CA SER A 273 -13.28 -9.52 -6.50
C SER A 273 -14.81 -9.64 -6.45
N GLU A 274 -15.42 -10.25 -7.47
CA GLU A 274 -16.87 -10.50 -7.51
C GLU A 274 -17.34 -11.34 -6.31
N ALA A 275 -16.53 -12.31 -5.87
CA ALA A 275 -16.84 -13.14 -4.71
C ALA A 275 -16.88 -12.33 -3.41
N MET A 276 -15.95 -11.38 -3.23
CA MET A 276 -15.96 -10.47 -2.09
C MET A 276 -17.15 -9.54 -2.14
N ASP A 277 -17.40 -8.90 -3.29
CA ASP A 277 -18.52 -7.99 -3.47
C ASP A 277 -19.87 -8.64 -3.11
N VAL A 278 -20.15 -9.82 -3.68
CA VAL A 278 -21.39 -10.56 -3.38
C VAL A 278 -21.50 -10.88 -1.90
N ARG A 279 -20.41 -11.35 -1.27
CA ARG A 279 -20.36 -11.68 0.16
C ARG A 279 -20.63 -10.45 1.03
N THR A 280 -20.00 -9.33 0.72
CA THR A 280 -20.19 -8.07 1.46
C THR A 280 -21.61 -7.56 1.32
N ARG A 281 -22.19 -7.57 0.11
CA ARG A 281 -23.59 -7.16 -0.12
C ARG A 281 -24.56 -8.02 0.68
N LEU A 282 -24.38 -9.35 0.67
CA LEU A 282 -25.18 -10.29 1.48
C LEU A 282 -25.01 -10.06 2.98
N GLY A 283 -23.77 -9.89 3.45
CA GLY A 283 -23.44 -9.61 4.84
C GLY A 283 -24.11 -8.34 5.35
N LEU A 284 -24.06 -7.25 4.58
CA LEU A 284 -24.72 -5.99 4.90
C LEU A 284 -26.26 -6.12 4.92
N LEU A 285 -26.85 -6.84 3.96
CA LEU A 285 -28.30 -7.08 3.95
C LEU A 285 -28.74 -7.92 5.16
N ASN A 286 -27.99 -8.97 5.50
CA ASN A 286 -28.23 -9.81 6.67
C ASN A 286 -28.10 -9.00 7.97
N ALA A 287 -27.15 -8.06 8.04
CA ALA A 287 -26.99 -7.17 9.18
C ALA A 287 -28.18 -6.24 9.42
N MET A 288 -29.02 -6.00 8.40
CA MET A 288 -30.23 -5.19 8.51
C MET A 288 -31.48 -5.99 8.90
N VAL A 289 -31.41 -7.32 8.89
CA VAL A 289 -32.52 -8.18 9.30
C VAL A 289 -32.89 -7.87 10.75
N GLY A 290 -34.16 -7.51 10.99
CA GLY A 290 -34.66 -7.14 12.32
C GLY A 290 -34.37 -5.70 12.77
N LYS A 291 -33.61 -4.90 12.00
CA LYS A 291 -33.32 -3.48 12.30
C LYS A 291 -34.26 -2.53 11.56
N VAL A 292 -35.57 -2.73 11.71
CA VAL A 292 -36.60 -1.92 11.03
C VAL A 292 -36.44 -0.44 11.36
N GLY A 293 -36.35 0.40 10.33
CA GLY A 293 -36.23 1.85 10.46
C GLY A 293 -34.81 2.38 10.71
N LYS A 294 -33.81 1.51 10.94
CA LYS A 294 -32.39 1.93 10.99
C LYS A 294 -31.84 2.04 9.56
N ARG A 295 -30.98 3.02 9.32
CA ARG A 295 -30.28 3.15 8.03
C ARG A 295 -28.98 2.35 8.05
N MET A 296 -28.52 1.90 6.90
CA MET A 296 -27.31 1.07 6.79
C MET A 296 -26.03 1.85 7.12
N ASP A 297 -26.02 3.16 6.89
CA ASP A 297 -24.92 4.06 7.22
C ASP A 297 -24.84 4.42 8.72
N THR A 298 -25.66 3.80 9.58
CA THR A 298 -25.59 3.95 11.04
C THR A 298 -25.14 2.66 11.74
N ILE A 299 -24.69 1.65 10.99
CA ILE A 299 -24.21 0.39 11.57
C ILE A 299 -22.70 0.41 11.76
N LEU A 300 -22.24 -0.40 12.70
CA LEU A 300 -20.82 -0.64 12.94
C LEU A 300 -20.32 -1.70 11.94
N ILE A 301 -19.99 -1.25 10.71
CA ILE A 301 -19.82 -2.11 9.53
C ILE A 301 -18.91 -3.32 9.82
N PRO A 302 -17.68 -3.18 10.36
CA PRO A 302 -16.82 -4.34 10.54
C PRO A 302 -17.37 -5.40 11.50
N LEU A 303 -18.03 -4.96 12.57
CA LEU A 303 -18.67 -5.86 13.54
C LEU A 303 -19.88 -6.58 12.92
N GLU A 304 -20.70 -5.86 12.15
CA GLU A 304 -21.85 -6.47 11.50
C GLU A 304 -21.44 -7.52 10.48
N LEU A 305 -20.42 -7.24 9.68
CA LEU A 305 -19.84 -8.20 8.74
C LEU A 305 -19.28 -9.43 9.48
N LEU A 306 -18.57 -9.24 10.59
CA LEU A 306 -18.08 -10.34 11.44
C LEU A 306 -19.20 -11.24 11.99
N CYS A 307 -20.37 -10.68 12.31
CA CYS A 307 -21.52 -11.42 12.81
C CYS A 307 -22.32 -12.12 11.71
N CYS A 308 -22.38 -11.54 10.51
CA CYS A 308 -23.30 -11.98 9.47
C CYS A 308 -22.65 -12.84 8.36
N ILE A 309 -21.32 -12.82 8.26
CA ILE A 309 -20.59 -13.62 7.29
C ILE A 309 -19.97 -14.83 7.99
N SER A 310 -20.28 -16.00 7.46
CA SER A 310 -19.82 -17.29 7.96
C SER A 310 -18.54 -17.76 7.27
N ARG A 311 -17.77 -18.63 7.94
CA ARG A 311 -16.54 -19.21 7.38
C ARG A 311 -16.78 -20.04 6.11
N THR A 312 -17.96 -20.62 5.95
CA THR A 312 -18.34 -21.44 4.79
C THR A 312 -18.54 -20.62 3.51
N GLU A 313 -18.62 -19.29 3.62
CA GLU A 313 -18.72 -18.38 2.47
C GLU A 313 -17.36 -18.08 1.81
N PHE A 314 -16.27 -18.66 2.32
CA PHE A 314 -14.92 -18.50 1.79
C PHE A 314 -14.46 -19.78 1.09
N SER A 315 -13.64 -19.61 0.04
CA SER A 315 -13.02 -20.70 -0.70
C SER A 315 -12.04 -21.51 0.16
N ASP A 316 -11.38 -20.85 1.09
CA ASP A 316 -10.28 -21.43 1.87
C ASP A 316 -10.14 -20.74 3.24
N LYS A 317 -9.49 -21.43 4.18
CA LYS A 317 -9.30 -20.94 5.56
C LYS A 317 -8.44 -19.68 5.60
N LYS A 318 -7.43 -19.54 4.72
CA LYS A 318 -6.50 -18.41 4.73
C LYS A 318 -7.21 -17.11 4.37
N SER A 319 -8.05 -17.13 3.34
CA SER A 319 -8.88 -16.00 2.92
C SER A 319 -9.83 -15.54 4.03
N TYR A 320 -10.47 -16.48 4.73
CA TYR A 320 -11.32 -16.16 5.87
C TYR A 320 -10.53 -15.53 7.03
N ILE A 321 -9.36 -16.08 7.39
CA ILE A 321 -8.51 -15.51 8.46
C ILE A 321 -8.03 -14.10 8.08
N LYS A 322 -7.57 -13.88 6.83
CA LYS A 322 -7.15 -12.54 6.35
C LYS A 322 -8.31 -11.55 6.50
N TRP A 323 -9.50 -11.92 6.03
CA TRP A 323 -10.70 -11.10 6.14
C TRP A 323 -11.07 -10.81 7.61
N GLN A 324 -11.14 -11.84 8.46
CA GLN A 324 -11.48 -11.69 9.87
C GLN A 324 -10.50 -10.74 10.57
N LYS A 325 -9.20 -10.93 10.34
CA LYS A 325 -8.14 -10.08 10.90
C LYS A 325 -8.30 -8.63 10.46
N ARG A 326 -8.59 -8.37 9.18
CA ARG A 326 -8.92 -7.00 8.72
C ARG A 326 -10.06 -6.40 9.53
N GLN A 327 -11.17 -7.12 9.67
CA GLN A 327 -12.33 -6.58 10.38
C GLN A 327 -12.01 -6.26 11.86
N LEU A 328 -11.22 -7.11 12.54
CA LEU A 328 -10.78 -6.86 13.91
C LEU A 328 -9.82 -5.65 13.98
N ASN A 329 -8.86 -5.55 13.06
CA ASN A 329 -7.95 -4.41 12.98
C ASN A 329 -8.70 -3.10 12.72
N MET A 330 -9.71 -3.09 11.85
CA MET A 330 -10.54 -1.91 11.61
C MET A 330 -11.30 -1.45 12.87
N LEU A 331 -11.78 -2.39 13.68
CA LEU A 331 -12.42 -2.08 14.97
C LEU A 331 -11.42 -1.48 15.95
N GLU A 332 -10.21 -2.02 16.03
CA GLU A 332 -9.17 -1.50 16.91
C GLU A 332 -8.71 -0.10 16.46
N GLU A 333 -8.42 0.09 15.17
CA GLU A 333 -8.00 1.41 14.67
C GLU A 333 -9.10 2.46 14.86
N GLY A 334 -10.35 2.15 14.54
CA GLY A 334 -11.44 3.11 14.58
C GLY A 334 -11.94 3.43 15.99
N LEU A 335 -12.06 2.41 16.86
CA LEU A 335 -12.65 2.59 18.19
C LEU A 335 -11.60 2.87 19.28
N ILE A 336 -10.33 2.49 19.05
CA ILE A 336 -9.28 2.54 20.07
C ILE A 336 -8.17 3.53 19.72
N ASN A 337 -7.54 3.40 18.55
CA ASN A 337 -6.35 4.20 18.23
C ASN A 337 -6.70 5.59 17.69
N TYR A 338 -7.74 5.66 16.86
CA TYR A 338 -8.21 6.87 16.21
C TYR A 338 -9.70 7.12 16.44
N PRO A 339 -10.17 7.17 17.71
CA PRO A 339 -11.58 7.41 17.98
C PRO A 339 -11.96 8.86 17.68
N ALA A 340 -13.18 9.06 17.19
CA ALA A 340 -13.73 10.42 17.02
C ALA A 340 -13.87 11.19 18.34
N VAL A 341 -14.08 10.47 19.45
CA VAL A 341 -14.20 11.03 20.80
C VAL A 341 -13.23 10.31 21.74
N GLY A 342 -12.49 11.05 22.56
CA GLY A 342 -11.55 10.48 23.54
C GLY A 342 -12.24 9.60 24.60
N PHE A 343 -11.48 8.70 25.26
CA PHE A 343 -12.04 7.66 26.13
C PHE A 343 -12.63 8.15 27.46
N GLY A 344 -12.15 9.25 28.03
CA GLY A 344 -12.57 9.68 29.37
C GLY A 344 -12.59 8.52 30.38
N GLU A 345 -13.72 8.32 31.06
CA GLU A 345 -13.95 7.21 32.01
C GLU A 345 -14.11 5.82 31.35
N SER A 346 -14.29 5.76 30.03
CA SER A 346 -14.48 4.52 29.26
C SER A 346 -13.16 3.79 28.94
N GLY A 347 -12.02 4.23 29.47
CA GLY A 347 -10.71 3.59 29.22
C GLY A 347 -10.67 2.10 29.56
N ARG A 348 -11.44 1.65 30.57
CA ARG A 348 -11.58 0.21 30.88
C ARG A 348 -12.22 -0.59 29.74
N LYS A 349 -13.26 -0.03 29.10
CA LYS A 349 -13.94 -0.65 27.95
C LYS A 349 -13.00 -0.82 26.76
N ALA A 350 -12.05 0.10 26.56
CA ALA A 350 -11.06 -0.03 25.48
C ALA A 350 -10.12 -1.23 25.71
N ASN A 351 -9.70 -1.49 26.95
CA ASN A 351 -8.88 -2.68 27.25
C ASN A 351 -9.68 -3.97 27.13
N GLU A 352 -10.93 -3.98 27.61
CA GLU A 352 -11.84 -5.12 27.42
C GLU A 352 -12.08 -5.41 25.92
N LEU A 353 -12.22 -4.36 25.11
CA LEU A 353 -12.33 -4.48 23.65
C LEU A 353 -11.11 -5.20 23.06
N ARG A 354 -9.87 -4.76 23.38
CA ARG A 354 -8.64 -5.43 22.91
C ARG A 354 -8.60 -6.92 23.28
N VAL A 355 -8.98 -7.24 24.51
CA VAL A 355 -9.03 -8.64 24.98
C VAL A 355 -10.02 -9.46 24.18
N LEU A 356 -11.20 -8.91 23.85
CA LEU A 356 -12.18 -9.60 23.02
C LEU A 356 -11.70 -9.78 21.57
N LEU A 357 -11.04 -8.78 20.98
CA LEU A 357 -10.48 -8.89 19.62
C LEU A 357 -9.43 -10.02 19.56
N ALA A 358 -8.50 -10.06 20.52
CA ALA A 358 -7.50 -11.12 20.62
C ALA A 358 -8.13 -12.51 20.79
N LYS A 359 -9.16 -12.66 21.64
CA LYS A 359 -9.88 -13.93 21.81
C LYS A 359 -10.55 -14.41 20.54
N ILE A 360 -11.08 -13.50 19.71
CA ILE A 360 -11.71 -13.85 18.43
C ILE A 360 -10.65 -14.30 17.42
N GLU A 361 -9.49 -13.66 17.37
CA GLU A 361 -8.36 -14.08 16.53
C GLU A 361 -7.82 -15.45 16.97
N GLU A 362 -7.62 -15.65 18.27
CA GLU A 362 -7.16 -16.92 18.86
C GLU A 362 -8.15 -18.07 18.65
N SER A 363 -9.45 -17.76 18.51
CA SER A 363 -10.49 -18.79 18.34
C SER A 363 -10.26 -19.72 17.15
N GLU A 364 -9.56 -19.23 16.12
CA GLU A 364 -9.25 -19.99 14.90
C GLU A 364 -8.20 -21.10 15.08
N SER A 365 -7.52 -21.11 16.25
CA SER A 365 -6.56 -22.12 16.67
C SER A 365 -7.20 -23.32 17.38
N PHE A 366 -8.44 -23.18 17.89
CA PHE A 366 -9.15 -24.24 18.61
C PHE A 366 -9.87 -25.23 17.66
N PRO A 367 -10.18 -26.44 18.15
CA PRO A 367 -11.02 -27.39 17.40
C PRO A 367 -12.46 -26.87 17.21
N PRO A 368 -13.15 -27.25 16.10
CA PRO A 368 -14.36 -26.57 15.63
C PRO A 368 -15.53 -26.42 16.62
N PRO A 369 -15.92 -27.43 17.43
CA PRO A 369 -17.09 -27.27 18.31
C PRO A 369 -16.86 -26.25 19.43
N ALA A 370 -15.61 -26.18 19.93
CA ALA A 370 -15.23 -25.23 20.97
C ALA A 370 -14.96 -23.84 20.38
N ALA A 371 -14.32 -23.79 19.21
CA ALA A 371 -14.01 -22.55 18.49
C ALA A 371 -15.27 -21.76 18.13
N GLU A 372 -16.29 -22.43 17.58
CA GLU A 372 -17.54 -21.77 17.16
C GLU A 372 -18.32 -21.22 18.35
N LEU A 373 -18.44 -22.00 19.43
CA LEU A 373 -19.11 -21.56 20.66
C LEU A 373 -18.41 -20.32 21.23
N GLN A 374 -17.09 -20.38 21.41
CA GLN A 374 -16.31 -19.27 21.93
C GLN A 374 -16.42 -18.03 21.04
N ARG A 375 -16.34 -18.19 19.72
CA ARG A 375 -16.47 -17.09 18.76
C ARG A 375 -17.84 -16.41 18.89
N THR A 376 -18.92 -17.18 18.96
CA THR A 376 -20.28 -16.60 19.08
C THR A 376 -20.47 -15.82 20.38
N GLU A 377 -19.95 -16.33 21.50
CA GLU A 377 -19.97 -15.62 22.79
C GLU A 377 -19.13 -14.34 22.74
N CYS A 378 -17.89 -14.43 22.21
CA CYS A 378 -17.01 -13.27 22.08
C CYS A 378 -17.60 -12.20 21.16
N LEU A 379 -18.23 -12.56 20.04
CA LEU A 379 -18.90 -11.61 19.14
C LEU A 379 -20.10 -10.92 19.82
N LYS A 380 -20.83 -11.64 20.67
CA LYS A 380 -21.92 -11.05 21.46
C LYS A 380 -21.38 -10.01 22.46
N SER A 381 -20.34 -10.36 23.22
CA SER A 381 -19.69 -9.42 24.14
C SER A 381 -19.03 -8.25 23.39
N LEU A 382 -18.43 -8.51 22.23
CA LEU A 382 -17.80 -7.48 21.39
C LEU A 382 -18.83 -6.42 21.00
N ARG A 383 -20.04 -6.84 20.61
CA ARG A 383 -21.13 -5.93 20.27
C ARG A 383 -21.60 -5.08 21.45
N GLU A 384 -21.66 -5.64 22.65
CA GLU A 384 -22.04 -4.93 23.88
C GLU A 384 -21.03 -3.83 24.25
N ILE A 385 -19.74 -4.02 23.94
CA ILE A 385 -18.67 -3.05 24.23
C ILE A 385 -18.47 -2.05 23.09
N ALA A 386 -18.47 -2.51 21.82
CA ALA A 386 -18.16 -1.70 20.66
C ALA A 386 -19.26 -0.66 20.36
N ASN A 387 -20.55 -1.02 20.50
CA ASN A 387 -21.64 -0.10 20.21
C ASN A 387 -21.58 1.18 21.08
N PRO A 388 -21.47 1.10 22.43
CA PRO A 388 -21.32 2.30 23.25
C PRO A 388 -20.06 3.11 22.97
N LEU A 389 -19.00 2.52 22.41
CA LEU A 389 -17.78 3.24 22.02
C LEU A 389 -17.97 4.00 20.70
N ALA A 390 -18.71 3.41 19.76
CA ALA A 390 -19.02 4.00 18.47
C ALA A 390 -20.14 5.05 18.54
N GLU A 391 -21.13 4.87 19.41
CA GLU A 391 -22.31 5.77 19.51
C GLU A 391 -22.09 6.94 20.49
N ARG A 392 -20.82 7.26 20.82
CA ARG A 392 -20.50 8.39 21.71
C ARG A 392 -20.88 9.71 21.03
N PRO A 393 -21.65 10.58 21.71
CA PRO A 393 -22.01 11.87 21.13
C PRO A 393 -20.76 12.67 20.72
N ALA A 394 -20.66 12.99 19.43
CA ALA A 394 -19.61 13.83 18.86
C ALA A 394 -20.23 15.09 18.25
N ARG A 395 -19.43 16.14 18.03
CA ARG A 395 -19.74 17.28 17.14
C ARG A 395 -21.12 17.95 17.30
N GLY A 396 -21.71 17.99 18.50
CA GLY A 396 -23.00 18.62 18.75
C GLY A 396 -24.21 17.71 18.49
N ASP A 397 -23.99 16.42 18.32
CA ASP A 397 -25.05 15.42 18.22
C ASP A 397 -25.82 15.32 19.54
N LEU A 398 -27.14 15.49 19.46
CA LEU A 398 -28.03 15.51 20.62
C LEU A 398 -28.59 14.13 20.99
N THR A 399 -28.52 13.15 20.10
CA THR A 399 -29.30 11.89 20.23
C THR A 399 -28.47 10.63 20.42
N GLY A 400 -27.14 10.66 20.25
CA GLY A 400 -26.29 9.45 20.37
C GLY A 400 -26.64 8.33 19.36
N GLU A 401 -27.41 8.66 18.32
CA GLU A 401 -27.86 7.69 17.30
C GLU A 401 -26.90 7.58 16.11
N VAL A 402 -25.79 8.33 16.14
CA VAL A 402 -24.77 8.35 15.08
C VAL A 402 -23.64 7.38 15.44
N CYS A 403 -23.24 6.55 14.49
CA CYS A 403 -22.18 5.57 14.68
C CYS A 403 -20.84 6.15 14.19
N HIS A 404 -19.99 6.54 15.14
CA HIS A 404 -18.68 7.19 14.96
C HIS A 404 -17.52 6.19 15.01
N TRP A 405 -17.60 5.11 14.23
CA TRP A 405 -16.57 4.07 14.21
C TRP A 405 -15.40 4.39 13.27
N ALA A 406 -15.63 5.21 12.24
CA ALA A 406 -14.65 5.47 11.16
C ALA A 406 -14.46 6.97 10.86
N ASP A 407 -14.97 7.89 11.67
CA ASP A 407 -14.88 9.34 11.47
C ASP A 407 -13.84 10.04 12.36
N GLY A 408 -13.02 9.26 13.07
CA GLY A 408 -11.84 9.75 13.79
C GLY A 408 -10.64 9.95 12.86
N TYR A 409 -9.82 10.96 13.20
CA TYR A 409 -8.74 11.42 12.33
C TYR A 409 -7.59 10.43 12.23
N HIS A 410 -6.99 10.41 11.04
CA HIS A 410 -6.08 9.44 10.42
C HIS A 410 -6.81 8.31 9.71
N LEU A 411 -7.62 7.51 10.40
CA LEU A 411 -8.33 6.40 9.77
C LEU A 411 -9.31 6.89 8.69
N ASN A 412 -10.10 7.91 9.00
CA ASN A 412 -11.14 8.40 8.10
C ASN A 412 -10.58 8.90 6.76
N VAL A 413 -9.51 9.69 6.80
CA VAL A 413 -8.87 10.27 5.61
C VAL A 413 -8.11 9.21 4.81
N LYS A 414 -7.56 8.17 5.46
CA LYS A 414 -6.93 7.04 4.77
C LYS A 414 -7.94 6.14 4.06
N LEU A 415 -9.11 5.91 4.65
CA LEU A 415 -10.21 5.23 3.97
C LEU A 415 -10.75 6.08 2.81
N TYR A 416 -10.89 7.38 3.00
CA TYR A 416 -11.35 8.30 1.96
C TYR A 416 -10.34 8.44 0.82
N GLU A 417 -9.03 8.40 1.11
CA GLU A 417 -7.96 8.35 0.11
C GLU A 417 -8.16 7.17 -0.85
N LYS A 418 -8.49 5.97 -0.35
CA LYS A 418 -8.76 4.80 -1.20
C LYS A 418 -10.01 4.96 -2.06
N LEU A 419 -11.03 5.64 -1.55
CA LEU A 419 -12.21 5.98 -2.36
C LEU A 419 -11.85 6.97 -3.46
N LEU A 420 -11.08 8.00 -3.16
CA LEU A 420 -10.67 9.00 -4.16
C LEU A 420 -9.77 8.42 -5.25
N LEU A 421 -8.94 7.43 -4.95
CA LEU A 421 -8.10 6.78 -5.97
C LEU A 421 -8.91 6.06 -7.06
N SER A 422 -10.16 5.68 -6.78
CA SER A 422 -11.03 5.02 -7.77
C SER A 422 -11.44 5.89 -8.97
N VAL A 423 -11.14 7.20 -8.93
CA VAL A 423 -11.42 8.11 -10.05
C VAL A 423 -10.45 7.95 -11.21
N PHE A 424 -9.28 7.34 -10.99
CA PHE A 424 -8.29 7.06 -12.03
C PHE A 424 -8.60 5.74 -12.72
N ASP A 425 -8.25 5.64 -14.00
CA ASP A 425 -8.41 4.42 -14.78
C ASP A 425 -7.38 3.37 -14.33
N VAL A 426 -7.85 2.23 -13.84
CA VAL A 426 -7.02 1.08 -13.43
C VAL A 426 -6.06 0.58 -14.53
N LEU A 427 -6.34 0.86 -15.81
CA LEU A 427 -5.47 0.48 -16.92
C LEU A 427 -4.51 1.59 -17.37
N ASP A 428 -4.80 2.85 -17.00
CA ASP A 428 -3.99 4.02 -17.31
C ASP A 428 -4.08 5.03 -16.17
N GLU A 429 -3.18 4.90 -15.20
CA GLU A 429 -3.18 5.70 -13.97
C GLU A 429 -3.00 7.22 -14.22
N GLY A 430 -2.61 7.63 -15.43
CA GLY A 430 -2.51 9.02 -15.86
C GLY A 430 -3.84 9.64 -16.30
N LYS A 431 -4.90 8.85 -16.38
CA LYS A 431 -6.19 9.27 -16.93
C LYS A 431 -7.31 9.14 -15.87
N LEU A 432 -8.19 10.14 -15.84
CA LEU A 432 -9.44 10.06 -15.10
C LEU A 432 -10.45 9.18 -15.87
N THR A 433 -11.28 8.48 -15.12
CA THR A 433 -12.44 7.74 -15.62
C THR A 433 -13.47 8.68 -16.29
N GLU A 434 -14.27 8.14 -17.20
CA GLU A 434 -15.32 8.93 -17.89
C GLU A 434 -16.45 9.33 -16.93
N GLU A 435 -16.64 8.55 -15.86
CA GLU A 435 -17.67 8.73 -14.83
C GLU A 435 -17.17 9.50 -13.59
N VAL A 436 -16.11 10.31 -13.70
CA VAL A 436 -15.47 10.96 -12.55
C VAL A 436 -16.44 11.83 -11.73
N GLU A 437 -17.33 12.58 -12.39
CA GLU A 437 -18.33 13.39 -11.68
C GLU A 437 -19.35 12.53 -10.94
N GLU A 438 -19.83 11.43 -11.55
CA GLU A 438 -20.75 10.49 -10.92
C GLU A 438 -20.11 9.74 -9.75
N ILE A 439 -18.83 9.35 -9.89
CA ILE A 439 -18.05 8.74 -8.82
C ILE A 439 -17.96 9.71 -7.64
N LEU A 440 -17.51 10.94 -7.88
CA LEU A 440 -17.37 11.95 -6.81
C LEU A 440 -18.70 12.26 -6.12
N GLU A 441 -19.81 12.29 -6.86
CA GLU A 441 -21.14 12.46 -6.29
C GLU A 441 -21.55 11.25 -5.43
N LEU A 442 -21.26 10.03 -5.88
CA LEU A 442 -21.47 8.82 -5.09
C LEU A 442 -20.64 8.83 -3.81
N LEU A 443 -19.37 9.28 -3.86
CA LEU A 443 -18.49 9.34 -2.69
C LEU A 443 -19.05 10.25 -1.59
N LYS A 444 -19.85 11.27 -1.92
CA LYS A 444 -20.53 12.11 -0.90
C LYS A 444 -21.43 11.30 0.03
N SER A 445 -21.95 10.17 -0.43
CA SER A 445 -22.76 9.28 0.42
C SER A 445 -21.97 8.69 1.60
N THR A 446 -20.64 8.60 1.50
CA THR A 446 -19.79 8.06 2.58
C THR A 446 -19.38 9.11 3.61
N TRP A 447 -19.60 10.41 3.31
CA TRP A 447 -19.13 11.51 4.16
C TRP A 447 -19.69 11.47 5.57
N ARG A 448 -20.92 10.99 5.75
CA ARG A 448 -21.52 10.82 7.08
C ARG A 448 -20.82 9.74 7.90
N ILE A 449 -20.39 8.65 7.28
CA ILE A 449 -19.72 7.53 7.95
C ILE A 449 -18.27 7.90 8.32
N LEU A 450 -17.60 8.63 7.43
CA LEU A 450 -16.20 9.03 7.55
C LEU A 450 -16.01 10.43 8.19
N GLY A 451 -17.09 11.15 8.49
CA GLY A 451 -17.06 12.52 9.00
C GLY A 451 -16.31 13.51 8.11
N ILE A 452 -16.39 13.33 6.78
CA ILE A 452 -15.75 14.16 5.76
C ILE A 452 -16.57 15.42 5.53
N THR A 453 -15.92 16.58 5.59
CA THR A 453 -16.48 17.87 5.20
C THR A 453 -16.02 18.26 3.79
N GLU A 454 -16.64 19.27 3.18
CA GLU A 454 -16.20 19.78 1.88
C GLU A 454 -14.72 20.21 1.89
N THR A 455 -14.28 20.92 2.93
CA THR A 455 -12.87 21.32 3.09
C THR A 455 -11.95 20.10 3.19
N ILE A 456 -12.33 19.07 3.95
CA ILE A 456 -11.53 17.84 4.03
C ILE A 456 -11.47 17.16 2.66
N HIS A 457 -12.59 17.08 1.94
CA HIS A 457 -12.63 16.51 0.61
C HIS A 457 -11.70 17.24 -0.37
N TYR A 458 -11.79 18.57 -0.47
CA TYR A 458 -10.95 19.32 -1.41
C TYR A 458 -9.46 19.20 -1.08
N THR A 459 -9.10 19.18 0.20
CA THR A 459 -7.71 18.95 0.64
C THR A 459 -7.22 17.54 0.29
N CYS A 460 -7.97 16.50 0.64
CA CYS A 460 -7.59 15.12 0.33
C CYS A 460 -7.56 14.87 -1.19
N TYR A 461 -8.49 15.44 -1.95
CA TYR A 461 -8.55 15.25 -3.40
C TYR A 461 -7.44 16.00 -4.13
N ALA A 462 -7.11 17.23 -3.70
CA ALA A 462 -5.94 17.94 -4.20
C ALA A 462 -4.65 17.14 -3.99
N TRP A 463 -4.50 16.52 -2.82
CA TRP A 463 -3.37 15.63 -2.52
C TRP A 463 -3.33 14.41 -3.43
N VAL A 464 -4.44 13.67 -3.56
CA VAL A 464 -4.52 12.45 -4.38
C VAL A 464 -4.20 12.77 -5.85
N LEU A 465 -4.78 13.84 -6.39
CA LEU A 465 -4.46 14.31 -7.74
C LEU A 465 -2.99 14.69 -7.88
N PHE A 466 -2.43 15.42 -6.91
CA PHE A 466 -1.04 15.85 -6.99
C PHE A 466 -0.07 14.68 -6.92
N ARG A 467 -0.30 13.72 -6.03
CA ARG A 467 0.49 12.48 -5.96
C ARG A 467 0.41 11.72 -7.29
N GLN A 468 -0.78 11.61 -7.88
CA GLN A 468 -0.94 10.94 -9.16
C GLN A 468 -0.21 11.66 -10.30
N PHE A 469 -0.22 13.00 -10.30
CA PHE A 469 0.59 13.78 -11.23
C PHE A 469 2.08 13.47 -11.08
N VAL A 470 2.62 13.44 -9.86
CA VAL A 470 4.05 13.18 -9.66
C VAL A 470 4.43 11.82 -10.24
N ILE A 471 3.61 10.79 -10.02
CA ILE A 471 3.82 9.43 -10.52
C ILE A 471 3.76 9.37 -12.06
N THR A 472 2.80 10.05 -12.67
CA THR A 472 2.46 9.88 -14.09
C THR A 472 3.08 10.93 -15.01
N GLY A 473 3.47 12.09 -14.47
CA GLY A 473 3.91 13.27 -15.23
C GLY A 473 2.80 13.96 -16.03
N GLU A 474 1.53 13.57 -15.87
CA GLU A 474 0.44 14.06 -16.71
C GLU A 474 0.01 15.48 -16.37
N GLN A 475 0.35 16.43 -17.26
CA GLN A 475 0.12 17.86 -17.05
C GLN A 475 -1.36 18.20 -16.77
N ARG A 476 -2.31 17.49 -17.40
CA ARG A 476 -3.75 17.73 -17.21
C ARG A 476 -4.18 17.52 -15.76
N ILE A 477 -3.54 16.59 -15.04
CA ILE A 477 -3.82 16.34 -13.63
C ILE A 477 -3.52 17.58 -12.78
N LEU A 478 -2.45 18.32 -13.11
CA LEU A 478 -2.08 19.55 -12.41
C LEU A 478 -3.16 20.63 -12.50
N GLN A 479 -3.87 20.71 -13.61
CA GLN A 479 -4.99 21.64 -13.75
C GLN A 479 -6.11 21.30 -12.76
N TYR A 480 -6.44 20.01 -12.59
CA TYR A 480 -7.40 19.57 -11.60
C TYR A 480 -6.91 19.84 -10.16
N VAL A 481 -5.62 19.67 -9.88
CA VAL A 481 -5.03 20.05 -8.56
C VAL A 481 -5.29 21.53 -8.27
N ILE A 482 -4.99 22.42 -9.22
CA ILE A 482 -5.21 23.87 -9.10
C ILE A 482 -6.69 24.17 -8.81
N GLU A 483 -7.61 23.49 -9.51
CA GLU A 483 -9.05 23.65 -9.30
C GLU A 483 -9.49 23.22 -7.90
N GLN A 484 -8.99 22.09 -7.38
CA GLN A 484 -9.31 21.65 -6.02
C GLN A 484 -8.71 22.58 -4.96
N LEU A 485 -7.45 23.00 -5.12
CA LEU A 485 -6.79 23.93 -4.20
C LEU A 485 -7.54 25.28 -4.10
N LYS A 486 -8.11 25.78 -5.21
CA LYS A 486 -8.92 27.01 -5.22
C LYS A 486 -10.25 26.86 -4.48
N LYS A 487 -10.77 25.64 -4.33
CA LYS A 487 -12.03 25.37 -3.60
C LYS A 487 -11.83 25.23 -2.09
N ILE A 488 -10.59 25.10 -1.61
CA ILE A 488 -10.30 25.07 -0.17
C ILE A 488 -10.52 26.47 0.40
N PRO A 489 -11.52 26.68 1.29
CA PRO A 489 -11.82 27.99 1.83
C PRO A 489 -10.71 28.44 2.78
N LEU A 490 -10.40 29.73 2.74
CA LEU A 490 -9.51 30.39 3.70
C LEU A 490 -10.16 30.42 5.09
N LYS A 491 -9.36 30.51 6.16
CA LYS A 491 -9.81 30.51 7.56
C LYS A 491 -10.92 31.52 7.79
N GLU A 492 -10.80 32.72 7.23
CA GLU A 492 -11.80 33.79 7.33
C GLU A 492 -13.14 33.44 6.68
N GLN A 493 -13.14 32.58 5.66
CA GLN A 493 -14.32 32.14 4.92
C GLN A 493 -15.04 30.95 5.60
N ARG A 494 -14.34 30.21 6.47
CA ARG A 494 -14.89 29.05 7.20
C ARG A 494 -15.85 29.47 8.30
N GLY A 495 -16.90 28.68 8.51
CA GLY A 495 -17.82 28.85 9.64
C GLY A 495 -17.17 28.51 10.99
N PRO A 496 -17.69 29.01 12.13
CA PRO A 496 -17.10 28.75 13.45
C PRO A 496 -16.96 27.27 13.81
N GLN A 497 -17.97 26.45 13.47
CA GLN A 497 -17.98 25.01 13.74
C GLN A 497 -16.92 24.27 12.92
N GLU A 498 -16.75 24.63 11.65
CA GLU A 498 -15.73 24.07 10.77
C GLU A 498 -14.31 24.45 11.23
N ARG A 499 -14.11 25.71 11.64
CA ARG A 499 -12.82 26.15 12.20
C ARG A 499 -12.44 25.35 13.44
N MET A 500 -13.39 25.14 14.36
CA MET A 500 -13.15 24.32 15.56
C MET A 500 -12.87 22.87 15.20
N HIS A 501 -13.60 22.33 14.21
CA HIS A 501 -13.40 20.97 13.75
C HIS A 501 -12.00 20.78 13.16
N LEU A 502 -11.59 21.57 12.16
CA LEU A 502 -10.26 21.46 11.56
C LEU A 502 -9.14 21.72 12.59
N LYS A 503 -9.35 22.66 13.52
CA LYS A 503 -8.41 22.89 14.63
C LYS A 503 -8.32 21.71 15.60
N SER A 504 -9.27 20.78 15.62
CA SER A 504 -9.14 19.57 16.44
C SER A 504 -8.31 18.47 15.77
N LEU A 505 -8.08 18.57 14.45
CA LEU A 505 -7.40 17.57 13.65
C LEU A 505 -5.89 17.84 13.65
N HIS A 506 -5.16 17.07 14.45
CA HIS A 506 -3.71 17.11 14.50
C HIS A 506 -3.12 15.72 14.32
N SER A 507 -1.98 15.70 13.68
CA SER A 507 -1.18 14.51 13.46
C SER A 507 0.16 14.67 14.15
N ARG A 508 0.67 13.58 14.72
CA ARG A 508 2.00 13.53 15.31
C ARG A 508 2.82 12.53 14.53
N VAL A 509 3.84 13.01 13.84
CA VAL A 509 4.69 12.21 12.96
C VAL A 509 6.10 12.16 13.54
N GLU A 510 6.73 11.00 13.49
CA GLU A 510 8.13 10.83 13.89
C GLU A 510 9.05 11.33 12.77
N ILE A 511 10.00 12.18 13.13
CA ILE A 511 11.04 12.73 12.25
C ILE A 511 12.40 12.44 12.89
N GLU A 512 13.49 12.51 12.12
CA GLU A 512 14.85 12.26 12.62
C GLU A 512 15.21 13.07 13.89
N LYS A 513 14.58 14.24 14.07
CA LYS A 513 14.82 15.16 15.19
C LYS A 513 13.81 15.02 16.35
N GLY A 514 12.95 14.00 16.34
CA GLY A 514 11.93 13.76 17.36
C GLY A 514 10.53 13.65 16.77
N PHE A 515 9.57 14.42 17.29
CA PHE A 515 8.20 14.42 16.77
C PHE A 515 7.85 15.78 16.21
N GLN A 516 7.15 15.77 15.08
CA GLN A 516 6.52 16.94 14.50
C GLN A 516 5.00 16.84 14.67
N GLU A 517 4.39 17.87 15.23
CA GLU A 517 2.94 18.04 15.23
C GLU A 517 2.53 18.77 13.96
N LEU A 518 1.54 18.25 13.26
CA LEU A 518 1.03 18.79 12.00
C LEU A 518 -0.47 19.01 12.13
N THR A 519 -0.96 20.16 11.71
CA THR A 519 -2.39 20.36 11.51
C THR A 519 -2.87 19.58 10.29
N PHE A 520 -4.20 19.41 10.16
CA PHE A 520 -4.77 18.74 8.99
C PHE A 520 -4.27 19.31 7.66
N LEU A 521 -4.25 20.63 7.48
CA LEU A 521 -3.77 21.22 6.22
C LEU A 521 -2.28 20.97 6.03
N GLN A 522 -1.47 21.06 7.08
CA GLN A 522 -0.03 20.78 7.01
C GLN A 522 0.26 19.33 6.61
N SER A 523 -0.48 18.35 7.15
CA SER A 523 -0.32 16.92 6.83
C SER A 523 -0.43 16.61 5.33
N PHE A 524 -1.24 17.37 4.58
CA PHE A 524 -1.49 17.14 3.16
C PHE A 524 -0.76 18.14 2.26
N LEU A 525 -0.63 19.40 2.67
CA LEU A 525 -0.12 20.47 1.80
C LEU A 525 1.40 20.69 1.94
N LEU A 526 2.03 20.36 3.07
CA LEU A 526 3.49 20.50 3.21
C LEU A 526 4.28 19.63 2.23
N PRO A 527 3.94 18.35 1.98
CA PRO A 527 4.70 17.56 1.02
C PRO A 527 4.54 18.09 -0.41
N ILE A 528 3.35 18.64 -0.76
CA ILE A 528 3.14 19.35 -2.04
C ILE A 528 4.06 20.56 -2.13
N SER A 529 4.11 21.39 -1.07
CA SER A 529 4.98 22.58 -1.02
C SER A 529 6.44 22.18 -1.20
N LYS A 530 6.94 21.24 -0.38
CA LYS A 530 8.34 20.78 -0.43
C LYS A 530 8.74 20.26 -1.80
N TRP A 531 7.87 19.48 -2.44
CA TRP A 531 8.11 19.01 -3.79
C TRP A 531 8.16 20.17 -4.78
N ALA A 532 7.18 21.08 -4.74
CA ALA A 532 7.13 22.21 -5.66
C ALA A 532 8.34 23.15 -5.47
N ASP A 533 8.74 23.41 -4.22
CA ASP A 533 9.92 24.18 -3.85
C ASP A 533 11.20 23.56 -4.41
N LYS A 534 11.34 22.22 -4.31
CA LYS A 534 12.47 21.48 -4.88
C LYS A 534 12.53 21.63 -6.40
N GLN A 535 11.40 21.45 -7.10
CA GLN A 535 11.36 21.57 -8.57
C GLN A 535 11.58 23.00 -9.05
N LEU A 536 10.96 23.99 -8.41
CA LEU A 536 11.09 25.40 -8.79
C LEU A 536 12.44 25.98 -8.38
N GLY A 537 13.05 25.49 -7.30
CA GLY A 537 14.41 25.86 -6.90
C GLY A 537 15.49 25.45 -7.91
N ASP A 538 15.18 24.57 -8.85
CA ASP A 538 16.04 24.18 -9.96
C ASP A 538 15.29 24.03 -11.30
N TYR A 539 14.38 24.97 -11.59
CA TYR A 539 13.49 24.86 -12.75
C TYR A 539 14.20 24.75 -14.11
N HIS A 540 15.41 25.31 -14.26
CA HIS A 540 16.19 25.17 -15.50
C HIS A 540 16.52 23.69 -15.81
N LEU A 541 16.62 22.84 -14.79
CA LEU A 541 16.79 21.40 -14.93
C LEU A 541 15.42 20.71 -15.06
N SER A 542 14.52 21.00 -14.13
CA SER A 542 13.23 20.29 -14.03
C SER A 542 12.26 20.57 -15.18
N TYR A 543 12.39 21.70 -15.87
CA TYR A 543 11.44 22.15 -16.90
C TYR A 543 12.12 22.58 -18.22
N ALA A 544 13.28 21.99 -18.54
CA ALA A 544 14.06 22.34 -19.73
C ALA A 544 13.24 22.29 -21.06
N GLU A 545 12.22 21.44 -21.13
CA GLU A 545 11.45 21.17 -22.35
C GLU A 545 9.99 21.69 -22.31
N GLY A 546 9.53 22.33 -21.23
CA GLY A 546 8.09 22.66 -21.09
C GLY A 546 7.72 23.75 -20.09
N SER A 547 7.47 24.97 -20.58
CA SER A 547 7.06 26.12 -19.76
C SER A 547 5.66 25.99 -19.15
N ALA A 548 4.74 25.28 -19.79
CA ALA A 548 3.35 25.17 -19.34
C ALA A 548 3.20 24.33 -18.06
N MET A 549 4.04 23.30 -17.88
CA MET A 549 4.09 22.52 -16.65
C MET A 549 4.67 23.37 -15.52
N MET A 550 5.73 24.15 -15.78
CA MET A 550 6.31 25.07 -14.82
C MET A 550 5.30 26.12 -14.33
N GLU A 551 4.55 26.75 -15.25
CA GLU A 551 3.49 27.71 -14.91
C GLU A 551 2.47 27.09 -13.94
N SER A 552 2.04 25.86 -14.24
CA SER A 552 1.09 25.13 -13.41
C SER A 552 1.69 24.80 -12.03
N THR A 553 2.97 24.40 -11.97
CA THR A 553 3.66 24.13 -10.69
C THR A 553 3.79 25.40 -9.85
N VAL A 554 4.12 26.54 -10.46
CA VAL A 554 4.14 27.83 -9.76
C VAL A 554 2.76 28.14 -9.18
N ALA A 555 1.69 27.95 -9.96
CA ALA A 555 0.33 28.15 -9.47
C ALA A 555 0.01 27.25 -8.27
N VAL A 556 0.38 25.95 -8.32
CA VAL A 556 0.23 25.02 -7.18
C VAL A 556 1.01 25.51 -5.96
N ALA A 557 2.29 25.86 -6.14
CA ALA A 557 3.16 26.33 -5.05
C ALA A 557 2.56 27.57 -4.35
N MET A 558 2.12 28.56 -5.12
CA MET A 558 1.55 29.79 -4.57
C MET A 558 0.19 29.56 -3.88
N LEU A 559 -0.66 28.68 -4.43
CA LEU A 559 -1.93 28.32 -3.80
C LEU A 559 -1.73 27.60 -2.47
N VAL A 560 -0.82 26.61 -2.44
CA VAL A 560 -0.47 25.85 -1.24
C VAL A 560 0.15 26.75 -0.17
N ARG A 561 1.11 27.59 -0.56
CA ARG A 561 1.74 28.59 0.31
C ARG A 561 0.71 29.47 1.01
N ARG A 562 -0.24 30.00 0.25
CA ARG A 562 -1.31 30.85 0.78
C ARG A 562 -2.21 30.13 1.78
N LEU A 563 -2.53 28.85 1.54
CA LEU A 563 -3.31 28.03 2.48
C LEU A 563 -2.53 27.74 3.77
N LEU A 564 -1.21 27.52 3.65
CA LEU A 564 -0.33 27.22 4.78
C LEU A 564 0.01 28.45 5.63
N LEU A 565 -0.02 29.67 5.08
CA LEU A 565 0.20 30.92 5.82
C LEU A 565 -0.80 31.14 6.98
N GLU A 566 -1.96 30.49 6.94
CA GLU A 566 -3.00 30.61 7.98
C GLU A 566 -2.70 29.75 9.23
N GLU A 567 -1.73 28.83 9.13
CA GLU A 567 -1.41 27.83 10.13
C GLU A 567 -0.34 28.34 11.14
N PRO A 568 -0.51 28.06 12.45
CA PRO A 568 0.18 28.77 13.52
C PRO A 568 1.71 28.62 13.53
N GLU A 569 2.25 27.49 13.05
CA GLU A 569 3.70 27.24 12.99
C GLU A 569 4.32 27.70 11.67
N THR A 570 3.60 27.51 10.56
CA THR A 570 4.05 27.86 9.22
C THR A 570 3.98 29.36 8.95
N ALA A 571 3.13 30.09 9.68
CA ALA A 571 3.10 31.54 9.67
C ALA A 571 4.46 32.17 10.04
N MET A 572 5.29 31.54 10.89
CA MET A 572 6.57 32.16 11.28
C MET A 572 7.67 32.01 10.21
N GLU A 573 7.69 30.90 9.47
CA GLU A 573 8.63 30.66 8.36
C GLU A 573 8.16 31.29 7.04
N TYR A 574 6.86 31.28 6.75
CA TYR A 574 6.33 31.75 5.47
C TYR A 574 5.83 33.21 5.51
N ALA A 575 5.38 33.76 6.64
CA ALA A 575 4.88 35.15 6.69
C ALA A 575 6.00 36.21 6.70
N THR A 576 7.26 35.78 6.79
CA THR A 576 8.43 36.68 6.68
C THR A 576 8.82 36.97 5.24
N ILE A 577 8.28 36.20 4.28
CA ILE A 577 8.63 36.28 2.86
C ILE A 577 7.36 36.62 2.06
N SER A 578 7.39 37.67 1.26
CA SER A 578 6.33 38.02 0.32
C SER A 578 6.28 37.04 -0.86
N ASP A 579 5.14 36.98 -1.57
CA ASP A 579 5.02 36.16 -2.77
C ASP A 579 6.08 36.52 -3.83
N THR A 580 6.40 37.81 -3.94
CA THR A 580 7.48 38.33 -4.80
C THR A 580 8.85 37.82 -4.38
N GLU A 581 9.18 37.88 -3.09
CA GLU A 581 10.48 37.41 -2.58
C GLU A 581 10.63 35.88 -2.73
N GLN A 582 9.53 35.12 -2.58
CA GLN A 582 9.56 33.67 -2.82
C GLN A 582 9.86 33.34 -4.29
N ILE A 583 9.24 34.06 -5.22
CA ILE A 583 9.51 33.88 -6.66
C ILE A 583 10.95 34.28 -7.00
N GLU A 584 11.43 35.41 -6.46
CA GLU A 584 12.83 35.85 -6.61
C GLU A 584 13.81 34.82 -6.04
N PHE A 585 13.46 34.16 -4.94
CA PHE A 585 14.24 33.07 -4.36
C PHE A 585 14.35 31.88 -5.33
N TYR A 586 13.24 31.42 -5.92
CA TYR A 586 13.29 30.34 -6.93
C TYR A 586 14.15 30.72 -8.13
N VAL A 587 14.00 31.96 -8.65
CA VAL A 587 14.79 32.48 -9.76
C VAL A 587 16.28 32.47 -9.43
N THR A 588 16.65 33.05 -8.29
CA THR A 588 18.05 33.14 -7.86
C THR A 588 18.66 31.76 -7.59
N SER A 589 17.92 30.88 -6.91
CA SER A 589 18.34 29.51 -6.62
C SER A 589 18.58 28.71 -7.90
N SER A 590 17.65 28.75 -8.85
CA SER A 590 17.78 28.00 -10.09
C SER A 590 18.91 28.54 -10.98
N ILE A 591 19.11 29.85 -11.06
CA ILE A 591 20.25 30.45 -11.77
C ILE A 591 21.58 29.98 -11.16
N LYS A 592 21.67 29.97 -9.82
CA LYS A 592 22.87 29.50 -9.11
C LYS A 592 23.15 28.02 -9.40
N ASN A 593 22.12 27.18 -9.39
CA ASN A 593 22.24 25.75 -9.69
C ASN A 593 22.64 25.51 -11.16
N ALA A 594 22.03 26.23 -12.10
CA ALA A 594 22.37 26.18 -13.52
C ALA A 594 23.82 26.61 -13.79
N PHE A 595 24.26 27.72 -13.18
CA PHE A 595 25.65 28.18 -13.29
C PHE A 595 26.65 27.15 -12.74
N THR A 596 26.32 26.54 -11.59
CA THR A 596 27.15 25.50 -10.98
C THR A 596 27.30 24.29 -11.90
N ARG A 597 26.21 23.82 -12.53
CA ARG A 597 26.25 22.71 -13.50
C ARG A 597 27.12 23.03 -14.72
N VAL A 598 26.97 24.22 -15.31
CA VAL A 598 27.79 24.65 -16.45
C VAL A 598 29.26 24.70 -16.07
N ASN A 599 29.59 25.22 -14.89
CA ASN A 599 30.96 25.29 -14.42
C ASN A 599 31.57 23.90 -14.18
N CYS A 600 30.83 22.97 -13.57
CA CYS A 600 31.26 21.56 -13.43
C CYS A 600 31.52 20.91 -14.78
N PHE A 601 30.62 21.09 -15.76
CA PHE A 601 30.78 20.54 -17.09
C PHE A 601 32.00 21.11 -17.84
N LEU A 602 32.31 22.39 -17.66
CA LEU A 602 33.51 23.01 -18.23
C LEU A 602 34.79 22.45 -17.60
N LEU A 603 34.82 22.28 -16.27
CA LEU A 603 35.95 21.69 -15.56
C LEU A 603 36.19 20.21 -15.95
N GLU A 604 35.13 19.43 -16.13
CA GLU A 604 35.23 18.05 -16.65
C GLU A 604 35.80 18.01 -18.06
N LYS A 605 35.37 18.92 -18.95
CA LYS A 605 35.91 19.02 -20.31
C LYS A 605 37.38 19.45 -20.34
N GLU A 606 37.80 20.39 -19.50
CA GLU A 606 39.22 20.77 -19.38
C GLU A 606 40.07 19.61 -18.87
N THR A 607 39.51 18.76 -18.00
CA THR A 607 40.21 17.56 -17.50
C THR A 607 40.34 16.48 -18.59
N ILE A 608 39.32 16.31 -19.43
CA ILE A 608 39.34 15.33 -20.55
C ILE A 608 40.20 15.80 -21.73
N LEU A 609 40.27 17.11 -22.01
CA LEU A 609 41.13 17.70 -23.05
C LEU A 609 42.60 17.88 -22.61
N GLY A 610 42.88 17.68 -21.31
CA GLY A 610 44.22 17.75 -20.72
C GLY A 610 44.94 16.40 -20.58
N CYS A 611 44.29 15.29 -20.94
CA CYS A 611 44.89 13.98 -21.17
C CYS A 611 45.03 13.73 -22.68
#